data_AF-A0AAE3D704-F1
#
_entry.id   AF-A0AAE3D704-F1
#
_cell.length_a   1.000
_cell.length_b   1.000
_cell.length_c   1.000
_cell.angle_alpha   90.00
_cell.angle_beta   90.00
_cell.angle_gamma   90.00
#
_symmetry.space_group_name_H-M   'P 1'
#
loop_
_entity.id
_entity.type
_entity.pdbx_description
1 polymer ?
#
loop_
_entity_poly.entity_id
_entity_poly.type
_entity_poly.pdbx_seq_one_letter_code
_entity_poly.pdbx_strand_id
1 'polypeptide(L)'
;MKLVLQETDGFNQAMTPYAVAELLNANVVSVENAFYPKMVIGINSRSEHVEIAKDFLRFALSEELQSVDTYEGFPVNAKALEMQAAADRSMAEAYTTYDIDGSTAEFAIKAYSEETANHLMELCKAATLCLKEDTQIETSLTESLQAYLNGQASVEEAMDAVEGSLKMYLAE
;
A
#
# COMPACT_ATOMS: atom_id res chain seq x y z
N MET A 1 2.16 14.78 17.04
CA MET A 1 2.73 13.85 16.05
C MET A 1 1.78 13.83 14.87
N LYS A 2 2.21 14.17 13.65
CA LYS A 2 1.39 14.03 12.45
C LYS A 2 1.73 12.67 11.83
N LEU A 3 0.72 11.83 11.63
CA LEU A 3 0.84 10.53 10.99
C LEU A 3 0.09 10.61 9.65
N VAL A 4 0.73 10.11 8.59
CA VAL A 4 0.10 9.95 7.29
C VAL A 4 0.18 8.47 6.95
N LEU A 5 -0.97 7.87 6.66
CA LEU A 5 -1.07 6.50 6.17
C LEU A 5 -1.27 6.57 4.66
N GLN A 6 -0.40 5.90 3.92
CA GLN A 6 -0.45 5.89 2.46
C GLN A 6 -0.07 4.51 1.94
N GLU A 7 -0.90 3.95 1.06
CA GLU A 7 -0.53 2.80 0.27
C GLU A 7 0.47 3.20 -0.81
N THR A 8 1.47 2.35 -1.05
CA THR A 8 2.45 2.53 -2.12
C THR A 8 2.43 1.30 -3.01
N ASP A 9 2.40 1.53 -4.32
CA ASP A 9 2.07 0.50 -5.30
C ASP A 9 3.18 0.33 -6.35
N GLY A 10 4.39 0.03 -5.91
CA GLY A 10 5.58 -0.09 -6.77
C GLY A 10 6.57 1.06 -6.60
N PHE A 11 7.77 0.86 -7.15
CA PHE A 11 8.90 1.79 -6.97
C PHE A 11 8.67 3.15 -7.66
N ASN A 12 8.04 3.17 -8.84
CA ASN A 12 7.73 4.44 -9.51
C ASN A 12 6.68 5.24 -8.72
N GLN A 13 5.62 4.59 -8.25
CA GLN A 13 4.57 5.21 -7.46
C GLN A 13 5.08 5.69 -6.10
N ALA A 14 6.13 5.06 -5.56
CA ALA A 14 6.77 5.47 -4.32
C ALA A 14 7.43 6.87 -4.40
N MET A 15 7.70 7.39 -5.60
CA MET A 15 8.32 8.72 -5.74
C MET A 15 7.51 9.82 -5.05
N THR A 16 6.18 9.80 -5.18
CA THR A 16 5.30 10.79 -4.54
C THR A 16 5.35 10.76 -3.01
N PRO A 17 5.07 9.64 -2.31
CA PRO A 17 5.15 9.59 -0.86
C PRO A 17 6.54 9.92 -0.31
N TYR A 18 7.63 9.52 -1.00
CA TYR A 18 8.98 9.87 -0.56
C TYR A 18 9.30 11.35 -0.75
N ALA A 19 8.87 11.98 -1.85
CA ALA A 19 9.01 13.43 -2.02
C ALA A 19 8.23 14.20 -0.93
N VAL A 20 7.04 13.71 -0.56
CA VAL A 20 6.24 14.31 0.52
C VAL A 20 6.92 14.12 1.88
N ALA A 21 7.47 12.93 2.14
CA ALA A 21 8.22 12.67 3.35
C ALA A 21 9.44 13.58 3.48
N GLU A 22 10.18 13.81 2.39
CA GLU A 22 11.31 14.75 2.35
C GLU A 22 10.86 16.19 2.64
N LEU A 23 9.79 16.67 1.98
CA LEU A 23 9.22 18.00 2.22
C LEU A 23 8.82 18.21 3.69
N LEU A 24 8.30 17.17 4.33
CA LEU A 24 7.84 17.21 5.72
C LEU A 24 8.93 16.84 6.73
N ASN A 25 10.14 16.51 6.27
CA ASN A 25 11.23 15.95 7.09
C ASN A 25 10.74 14.78 7.96
N ALA A 26 9.99 13.87 7.34
CA ALA A 26 9.33 12.73 7.96
C ALA A 26 10.08 11.42 7.68
N ASN A 27 9.95 10.47 8.61
CA ASN A 27 10.43 9.10 8.41
C ASN A 27 9.35 8.27 7.74
N VAL A 28 9.74 7.47 6.74
CA VAL A 28 8.87 6.44 6.15
C VAL A 28 9.13 5.12 6.86
N VAL A 29 8.06 4.46 7.30
CA VAL A 29 8.12 3.17 7.99
C VAL A 29 6.99 2.28 7.48
N SER A 30 7.18 0.97 7.51
CA SER A 30 6.09 0.02 7.32
C SER A 30 5.23 -0.04 8.59
N VAL A 31 3.91 -0.15 8.40
CA VAL A 31 2.97 -0.44 9.49
C VAL A 31 2.93 -1.95 9.66
N GLU A 32 3.44 -2.47 10.78
CA GLU A 32 3.40 -3.89 11.16
C GLU A 32 3.86 -4.89 10.08
N ASN A 33 4.76 -4.49 9.18
CA ASN A 33 5.16 -5.28 8.02
C ASN A 33 3.96 -5.76 7.18
N ALA A 34 2.97 -4.88 7.06
CA ALA A 34 1.72 -5.16 6.40
C ALA A 34 1.79 -4.89 4.89
N PHE A 35 1.00 -5.64 4.11
CA PHE A 35 0.86 -5.44 2.68
C PHE A 35 -0.56 -5.74 2.20
N TYR A 36 -0.97 -5.09 1.11
CA TYR A 36 -2.19 -5.43 0.38
C TYR A 36 -1.85 -6.32 -0.82
N PRO A 37 -2.49 -7.49 -0.97
CA PRO A 37 -2.26 -8.33 -2.15
C PRO A 37 -2.93 -7.69 -3.38
N LYS A 38 -2.14 -7.30 -4.38
CA LYS A 38 -2.66 -6.79 -5.67
C LYS A 38 -3.39 -7.86 -6.47
N MET A 39 -2.94 -9.10 -6.35
CA MET A 39 -3.54 -10.24 -7.05
C MET A 39 -3.45 -11.49 -6.20
N VAL A 40 -4.59 -12.15 -5.99
CA VAL A 40 -4.69 -13.46 -5.34
C VAL A 40 -5.24 -14.46 -6.36
N ILE A 41 -4.45 -15.46 -6.74
CA ILE A 41 -4.87 -16.49 -7.69
C ILE A 41 -4.97 -17.84 -7.00
N GLY A 42 -6.12 -18.49 -7.14
CA GLY A 42 -6.36 -19.85 -6.67
C GLY A 42 -6.54 -20.82 -7.83
N ILE A 43 -6.05 -22.06 -7.65
CA ILE A 43 -6.34 -23.16 -8.58
C ILE A 43 -7.50 -23.98 -8.01
N ASN A 44 -8.57 -24.14 -8.80
CA ASN A 44 -9.66 -25.03 -8.44
C ASN A 44 -9.16 -26.49 -8.41
N SER A 45 -9.21 -27.10 -7.23
CA SER A 45 -8.74 -28.48 -7.01
C SER A 45 -9.53 -29.55 -7.78
N ARG A 46 -10.73 -29.21 -8.28
CA ARG A 46 -11.60 -30.09 -9.07
C ARG A 46 -11.46 -29.88 -10.58
N SER A 47 -10.55 -29.00 -11.01
CA SER A 47 -10.29 -28.76 -12.44
C SER A 47 -9.68 -29.99 -13.11
N GLU A 48 -10.03 -30.24 -14.37
CA GLU A 48 -9.34 -31.25 -15.20
C GLU A 48 -7.99 -30.73 -15.74
N HIS A 49 -7.67 -29.45 -15.51
CA HIS A 49 -6.51 -28.75 -16.06
C HIS A 49 -5.58 -28.18 -14.98
N VAL A 50 -5.47 -28.82 -13.80
CA VAL A 50 -4.66 -28.33 -12.67
C VAL A 50 -3.21 -28.07 -13.06
N GLU A 51 -2.56 -28.97 -13.80
CA GLU A 51 -1.14 -28.80 -14.16
C GLU A 51 -0.93 -27.63 -15.14
N ILE A 52 -1.83 -27.44 -16.10
CA ILE A 52 -1.80 -26.28 -17.01
C ILE A 52 -1.96 -24.98 -16.22
N ALA A 53 -2.87 -24.96 -15.24
CA ALA A 53 -3.05 -23.80 -14.37
C ALA A 53 -1.79 -23.51 -13.53
N LYS A 54 -1.09 -24.54 -13.03
CA LYS A 54 0.19 -24.38 -12.33
C LYS A 54 1.27 -23.82 -13.26
N ASP A 55 1.36 -24.29 -14.49
CA ASP A 55 2.34 -23.78 -15.46
C ASP A 55 2.09 -22.32 -15.80
N PHE A 56 0.83 -21.94 -16.00
CA PHE A 56 0.45 -20.54 -16.15
C PHE A 56 0.87 -19.69 -14.95
N LEU A 57 0.62 -20.15 -13.72
CA LEU A 57 1.04 -19.42 -12.52
C LEU A 57 2.56 -19.32 -12.39
N ARG A 58 3.31 -20.37 -12.73
CA ARG A 58 4.79 -20.31 -12.73
C ARG A 58 5.30 -19.24 -13.69
N PHE A 59 4.69 -19.13 -14.87
CA PHE A 59 5.03 -18.10 -15.84
C PHE A 59 4.62 -16.70 -15.34
N ALA A 60 3.40 -16.55 -14.82
CA ALA A 60 2.91 -15.29 -14.27
C ALA A 60 3.76 -14.77 -13.08
N LEU A 61 4.33 -15.69 -12.30
CA LEU A 61 5.19 -15.40 -11.16
C LEU A 61 6.69 -15.41 -11.50
N SER A 62 7.03 -15.53 -12.78
CA SER A 62 8.42 -15.60 -13.24
C SER A 62 9.13 -14.25 -13.14
N GLU A 63 10.46 -14.31 -13.07
CA GLU A 63 11.33 -13.14 -13.17
C GLU A 63 11.11 -12.40 -14.49
N GLU A 64 10.91 -13.12 -15.59
CA GLU A 64 10.71 -12.57 -16.93
C GLU A 64 9.51 -11.61 -16.98
N LEU A 65 8.35 -12.04 -16.48
CA LEU A 65 7.15 -11.22 -16.52
C LEU A 65 7.17 -10.09 -15.49
N GLN A 66 7.68 -10.37 -14.28
CA GLN A 66 7.64 -9.40 -13.18
C GLN A 66 8.76 -8.36 -13.21
N SER A 67 9.81 -8.56 -14.00
CA SER A 67 10.90 -7.56 -14.13
C SER A 67 10.44 -6.29 -14.86
N VAL A 68 9.34 -6.36 -15.61
CA VAL A 68 8.73 -5.20 -16.25
C VAL A 68 7.84 -4.48 -15.23
N ASP A 69 8.18 -3.24 -14.90
CA ASP A 69 7.30 -2.38 -14.09
C ASP A 69 6.07 -2.01 -14.92
N THR A 70 4.93 -2.56 -14.53
CA THR A 70 3.63 -2.35 -15.18
C THR A 70 2.74 -1.36 -14.44
N TYR A 71 3.26 -0.72 -13.39
CA TYR A 71 2.49 0.11 -12.46
C TYR A 71 1.41 -0.66 -11.66
N GLU A 72 1.53 -1.98 -11.56
CA GLU A 72 0.58 -2.88 -10.89
C GLU A 72 1.16 -3.51 -9.60
N GLY A 73 2.03 -2.75 -8.93
CA GLY A 73 2.57 -3.10 -7.61
C GLY A 73 3.94 -3.77 -7.59
N PHE A 74 4.36 -4.08 -6.37
CA PHE A 74 5.67 -4.68 -6.12
C PHE A 74 5.70 -6.15 -6.56
N PRO A 75 6.74 -6.59 -7.29
CA PRO A 75 6.88 -7.98 -7.69
C PRO A 75 7.15 -8.87 -6.48
N VAL A 76 6.51 -10.06 -6.48
CA VAL A 76 6.74 -11.10 -5.47
C VAL A 76 7.96 -11.97 -5.81
N ASN A 77 8.41 -11.94 -7.07
CA ASN A 77 9.66 -12.57 -7.47
C ASN A 77 10.85 -11.73 -6.97
N ALA A 78 11.69 -12.31 -6.10
CA ALA A 78 12.78 -11.60 -5.44
C ALA A 78 13.77 -10.93 -6.39
N LYS A 79 14.09 -11.57 -7.52
CA LYS A 79 15.02 -10.98 -8.50
C LYS A 79 14.40 -9.84 -9.29
N ALA A 80 13.12 -9.98 -9.66
CA ALA A 80 12.39 -8.88 -10.27
C ALA A 80 12.28 -7.68 -9.32
N LEU A 81 12.06 -7.94 -8.02
CA LEU A 81 12.05 -6.89 -6.98
C LEU A 81 13.40 -6.16 -6.90
N GLU A 82 14.50 -6.91 -6.87
CA GLU A 82 15.86 -6.33 -6.88
C GLU A 82 16.14 -5.54 -8.16
N MET A 83 15.74 -6.07 -9.32
CA MET A 83 15.90 -5.39 -10.61
C MET A 83 15.09 -4.09 -10.65
N GLN A 84 13.84 -4.11 -10.21
CA GLN A 84 13.02 -2.92 -10.15
C GLN A 84 13.57 -1.92 -9.14
N ALA A 85 14.02 -2.34 -7.96
CA ALA A 85 14.65 -1.44 -6.97
C ALA A 85 15.87 -0.71 -7.59
N ALA A 86 16.69 -1.42 -8.34
CA ALA A 86 17.90 -0.91 -8.99
C ALA A 86 17.65 -0.15 -10.30
N ALA A 87 16.41 -0.06 -10.80
CA ALA A 87 16.14 0.59 -12.07
C ALA A 87 16.48 2.09 -12.03
N ASP A 88 17.14 2.58 -13.08
CA ASP A 88 17.49 3.99 -13.23
C ASP A 88 16.22 4.81 -13.46
N ARG A 89 15.96 5.71 -12.49
CA ARG A 89 14.83 6.64 -12.51
C ARG A 89 15.29 8.09 -12.54
N SER A 90 16.56 8.36 -12.83
CA SER A 90 17.16 9.70 -12.77
C SER A 90 16.43 10.75 -13.63
N MET A 91 15.76 10.31 -14.70
CA MET A 91 14.96 11.15 -15.59
C MET A 91 13.45 11.16 -15.26
N ALA A 92 13.02 10.41 -14.24
CA ALA A 92 11.63 10.38 -13.81
C ALA A 92 11.33 11.61 -12.94
N GLU A 93 10.40 12.45 -13.41
CA GLU A 93 9.88 13.58 -12.66
C GLU A 93 8.39 13.78 -12.95
N ALA A 94 7.67 14.26 -11.95
CA ALA A 94 6.30 14.73 -12.09
C ALA A 94 6.14 16.02 -11.30
N TYR A 95 5.16 16.84 -11.68
CA TYR A 95 4.87 18.10 -11.00
C TYR A 95 3.39 18.12 -10.63
N THR A 96 3.12 18.61 -9.44
CA THR A 96 1.77 18.92 -8.98
C THR A 96 1.81 20.24 -8.20
N THR A 97 0.65 20.72 -7.76
CA THR A 97 0.53 21.93 -6.95
C THR A 97 -0.21 21.61 -5.68
N TYR A 98 0.13 22.30 -4.59
CA TYR A 98 -0.64 22.24 -3.36
C TYR A 98 -0.97 23.65 -2.86
N ASP A 99 -2.13 23.79 -2.25
CA ASP A 99 -2.60 25.03 -1.66
C ASP A 99 -2.42 24.98 -0.14
N ILE A 100 -1.70 25.96 0.40
CA ILE A 100 -1.60 26.21 1.85
C ILE A 100 -1.97 27.67 2.09
N ASP A 101 -2.95 27.89 2.96
CA ASP A 101 -3.40 29.22 3.39
C ASP A 101 -3.71 30.18 2.21
N GLY A 102 -4.30 29.64 1.14
CA GLY A 102 -4.68 30.40 -0.06
C GLY A 102 -3.53 30.73 -1.01
N SER A 103 -2.33 30.18 -0.77
CA SER A 103 -1.19 30.26 -1.68
C SER A 103 -0.98 28.93 -2.39
N THR A 104 -0.88 28.96 -3.71
CA THR A 104 -0.54 27.78 -4.53
C THR A 104 0.98 27.69 -4.68
N ALA A 105 1.56 26.55 -4.32
CA ALA A 105 2.98 26.25 -4.50
C ALA A 105 3.15 25.04 -5.42
N GLU A 106 4.18 25.08 -6.26
CA GLU A 106 4.59 23.94 -7.08
C GLU A 106 5.31 22.89 -6.21
N PHE A 107 5.06 21.62 -6.53
CA PHE A 107 5.68 20.47 -5.90
C PHE A 107 6.26 19.55 -6.95
N ALA A 108 7.59 19.47 -6.98
CA ALA A 108 8.32 18.56 -7.84
C ALA A 108 8.44 17.18 -7.14
N ILE A 109 7.99 16.14 -7.82
CA ILE A 109 8.16 14.74 -7.45
C ILE A 109 9.32 14.22 -8.28
N LYS A 110 10.46 13.99 -7.63
CA LYS A 110 11.69 13.53 -8.27
C LYS A 110 12.03 12.11 -7.83
N ALA A 111 12.97 11.49 -8.53
CA ALA A 111 13.53 10.22 -8.09
C ALA A 111 14.20 10.36 -6.71
N TYR A 112 13.99 9.36 -5.86
CA TYR A 112 14.69 9.21 -4.59
C TYR A 112 16.03 8.50 -4.77
N SER A 113 16.86 8.49 -3.71
CA SER A 113 18.20 7.89 -3.76
C SER A 113 18.18 6.37 -3.87
N GLU A 114 19.28 5.77 -4.31
CA GLU A 114 19.47 4.32 -4.30
C GLU A 114 19.31 3.72 -2.88
N GLU A 115 19.74 4.46 -1.85
CA GLU A 115 19.54 4.08 -0.45
C GLU A 115 18.05 3.96 -0.10
N THR A 116 17.24 4.93 -0.52
CA THR A 116 15.78 4.87 -0.34
C THR A 116 15.16 3.72 -1.12
N ALA A 117 15.63 3.46 -2.34
CA ALA A 117 15.17 2.32 -3.15
C ALA A 117 15.44 0.98 -2.44
N ASN A 118 16.66 0.82 -1.93
CA ASN A 118 17.07 -0.36 -1.18
C ASN A 118 16.27 -0.50 0.12
N HIS A 119 16.02 0.60 0.83
CA HIS A 119 15.19 0.57 2.02
C HIS A 119 13.76 0.09 1.72
N LEU A 120 13.12 0.62 0.68
CA LEU A 120 11.78 0.19 0.25
C LEU A 120 11.75 -1.28 -0.17
N MET A 121 12.77 -1.76 -0.87
CA MET A 121 12.93 -3.18 -1.21
C MET A 121 12.98 -4.05 0.05
N GLU A 122 13.75 -3.64 1.07
CA GLU A 122 13.83 -4.39 2.34
C GLU A 122 12.50 -4.37 3.10
N LEU A 123 11.72 -3.28 3.05
CA LEU A 123 10.35 -3.27 3.57
C LEU A 123 9.47 -4.30 2.86
N CYS A 124 9.57 -4.41 1.53
CA CYS A 124 8.84 -5.42 0.76
C CYS A 124 9.24 -6.85 1.14
N LYS A 125 10.54 -7.10 1.33
CA LYS A 125 11.06 -8.42 1.76
C LYS A 125 10.64 -8.79 3.19
N ALA A 126 10.46 -7.79 4.06
CA ALA A 126 10.02 -7.98 5.44
C ALA A 126 8.49 -8.13 5.58
N ALA A 127 7.73 -7.81 4.54
CA ALA A 127 6.27 -7.86 4.56
C ALA A 127 5.75 -9.28 4.81
N THR A 128 4.93 -9.44 5.85
CA THR A 128 4.43 -10.75 6.31
C THR A 128 2.96 -10.71 6.69
N LEU A 129 2.43 -9.55 7.07
CA LEU A 129 1.04 -9.39 7.44
C LEU A 129 0.21 -9.03 6.19
N CYS A 130 -0.46 -10.03 5.62
CA CYS A 130 -1.42 -9.79 4.55
C CYS A 130 -2.66 -9.10 5.12
N LEU A 131 -2.88 -7.84 4.74
CA LEU A 131 -4.09 -7.11 5.09
C LEU A 131 -5.24 -7.66 4.25
N LYS A 132 -6.33 -7.97 4.93
CA LYS A 132 -7.60 -8.35 4.33
C LYS A 132 -8.59 -7.27 4.68
N GLU A 133 -9.18 -6.68 3.65
CA GLU A 133 -10.34 -5.82 3.85
C GLU A 133 -11.49 -6.69 4.37
N ASP A 134 -12.06 -6.25 5.49
CA ASP A 134 -13.29 -6.80 6.02
C ASP A 134 -14.34 -5.69 5.90
N THR A 135 -15.12 -5.79 4.83
CA THR A 135 -16.16 -4.80 4.52
C THR A 135 -17.17 -4.62 5.66
N GLN A 136 -17.36 -5.64 6.51
CA GLN A 136 -18.28 -5.54 7.65
C GLN A 136 -17.63 -4.76 8.80
N ILE A 137 -16.34 -4.98 9.07
CA ILE A 137 -15.56 -4.14 10.00
C ILE A 137 -15.53 -2.68 9.53
N GLU A 138 -15.26 -2.45 8.24
CA GLU A 138 -15.22 -1.10 7.66
C GLU A 138 -16.57 -0.39 7.75
N THR A 139 -17.66 -1.09 7.44
CA THR A 139 -19.03 -0.56 7.57
C THR A 139 -19.32 -0.19 9.03
N SER A 140 -19.03 -1.13 9.95
CA SER A 140 -19.19 -0.92 11.39
C SER A 140 -18.43 0.30 11.90
N LEU A 141 -17.17 0.47 11.48
CA LEU A 141 -16.35 1.64 11.82
C LEU A 141 -16.95 2.93 11.25
N THR A 142 -17.33 2.91 9.98
CA THR A 142 -17.90 4.07 9.27
C THR A 142 -19.18 4.56 9.93
N GLU A 143 -20.09 3.65 10.26
CA GLU A 143 -21.35 3.96 10.94
C GLU A 143 -21.12 4.48 12.35
N SER A 144 -20.24 3.83 13.12
CA SER A 144 -19.93 4.20 14.51
C SER A 144 -19.25 5.57 14.62
N LEU A 145 -18.43 5.94 13.64
CA LEU A 145 -17.70 7.21 13.63
C LEU A 145 -18.50 8.38 13.06
N GLN A 146 -19.62 8.13 12.38
CA GLN A 146 -20.37 9.16 11.67
C GLN A 146 -20.82 10.32 12.59
N ALA A 147 -21.33 9.99 13.79
CA ALA A 147 -21.77 11.01 14.74
C ALA A 147 -20.60 11.89 15.24
N TYR A 148 -19.43 11.31 15.47
CA TYR A 148 -18.23 12.06 15.86
C TYR A 148 -17.73 12.97 14.74
N LEU A 149 -17.66 12.45 13.50
CA LEU A 149 -17.24 13.23 12.34
C LEU A 149 -18.17 14.41 12.04
N ASN A 150 -19.45 14.27 12.40
CA ASN A 150 -20.45 15.35 12.30
C ASN A 150 -20.47 16.29 13.53
N GLY A 151 -19.61 16.08 14.52
CA GLY A 151 -19.55 16.88 15.76
C GLY A 151 -20.73 16.65 16.71
N GLN A 152 -21.44 15.54 16.56
CA GLN A 152 -22.64 15.17 17.33
C GLN A 152 -22.34 14.26 18.52
N ALA A 153 -21.15 13.67 18.58
CA ALA A 153 -20.69 12.80 19.66
C ALA A 153 -19.25 13.13 20.04
N SER A 154 -18.86 12.80 21.28
CA SER A 154 -17.46 12.89 21.71
C SER A 154 -16.62 11.75 21.11
N VAL A 155 -15.29 11.86 21.21
CA VAL A 155 -14.40 10.78 20.74
C VAL A 155 -14.59 9.52 21.58
N GLU A 156 -14.83 9.68 22.88
CA GLU A 156 -15.10 8.57 23.81
C GLU A 156 -16.39 7.83 23.44
N GLU A 157 -17.48 8.57 23.19
CA GLU A 157 -18.76 7.98 22.77
C GLU A 157 -18.63 7.20 21.44
N ALA A 158 -17.84 7.73 20.50
CA ALA A 158 -17.58 7.05 19.24
C ALA A 158 -16.70 5.81 19.40
N MET A 159 -15.71 5.83 20.29
CA MET A 159 -14.88 4.66 20.59
C MET A 159 -15.69 3.57 21.29
N ASP A 160 -16.59 3.93 22.21
CA ASP A 160 -17.50 2.97 22.85
C ASP A 160 -18.43 2.31 21.82
N ALA A 161 -18.95 3.08 20.86
CA ALA A 161 -19.77 2.56 19.76
C ALA A 161 -18.98 1.60 18.87
N VAL A 162 -17.75 1.97 18.48
CA VAL A 162 -16.84 1.12 17.71
C VAL A 162 -16.56 -0.20 18.44
N GLU A 163 -16.18 -0.13 19.71
CA GLU A 163 -15.85 -1.32 20.50
C GLU A 163 -17.07 -2.24 20.64
N GLY A 164 -18.25 -1.67 20.89
CA GLY A 164 -19.50 -2.42 20.96
C GLY A 164 -19.82 -3.16 19.66
N SER A 165 -19.74 -2.46 18.53
CA SER A 165 -20.05 -3.03 17.22
C SER A 165 -19.05 -4.11 16.79
N LEU A 166 -17.74 -3.88 17.00
CA LEU A 166 -16.70 -4.88 16.69
C LEU A 166 -16.83 -6.13 17.56
N LYS A 167 -17.14 -5.98 18.86
CA LYS A 167 -17.38 -7.12 19.76
C LYS A 167 -18.56 -7.97 19.32
N MET A 168 -19.64 -7.34 18.85
CA MET A 168 -20.79 -8.07 18.32
C MET A 168 -20.42 -8.85 17.07
N TYR A 169 -19.76 -8.22 16.10
CA TYR A 169 -19.32 -8.88 14.87
C TYR A 169 -18.38 -10.06 15.13
N LEU A 170 -17.38 -9.88 15.99
CA LEU A 170 -16.41 -10.94 16.32
C LEU A 170 -17.02 -12.11 17.12
N ALA A 171 -18.23 -11.96 17.65
CA ALA A 171 -18.95 -13.00 18.37
C ALA A 171 -19.90 -13.84 17.49
N GLU A 172 -20.13 -13.42 16.25
CA GLU A 172 -20.89 -14.16 15.22
C GLU A 172 -20.02 -15.21 14.51
#